data_AF-A0A432SHH2-F1
#
_entry.id   AF-A0A432SHH2-F1
#
_cell.length_a   1.000
_cell.length_b   1.000
_cell.length_c   1.000
_cell.angle_alpha   90.00
_cell.angle_beta   90.00
_cell.angle_gamma   90.00
#
_symmetry.space_group_name_H-M   'P 1'
#
loop_
_entity.id
_entity.type
_entity.pdbx_description
1 polymer ?
#
loop_
_entity_poly.entity_id
_entity_poly.type
_entity_poly.pdbx_seq_one_letter_code
_entity_poly.pdbx_strand_id
1 'polypeptide(L)'
;MKKAAALKYDRSKDAAPKVVAKGKGQSAENIIKIAQLHHLPIKEDADLIELLSKVELNKEVPEALYKAVAEVFSFIYKVTNKH
;
A
#
# COMPACT_ATOMS: atom_id res chain seq x y z
N MET A 1 14.87 9.16 5.14
CA MET A 1 15.09 7.75 4.72
C MET A 1 13.84 7.26 4.01
N LYS A 2 13.97 6.60 2.85
CA LYS A 2 12.84 6.12 2.05
C LYS A 2 12.03 5.05 2.81
N LYS A 3 10.71 5.08 2.70
CA LYS A 3 9.78 4.07 3.27
C LYS A 3 8.90 3.51 2.16
N ALA A 4 8.48 2.26 2.30
CA ALA A 4 7.51 1.64 1.40
C ALA A 4 6.60 0.68 2.19
N ALA A 5 5.35 0.56 1.73
CA ALA A 5 4.39 -0.41 2.20
C ALA A 5 3.62 -0.97 1.00
N ALA A 6 3.31 -2.25 1.03
CA ALA A 6 2.52 -2.93 0.01
C ALA A 6 1.24 -3.47 0.64
N LEU A 7 0.12 -3.25 -0.05
CA LEU A 7 -1.20 -3.69 0.36
C LEU A 7 -1.67 -4.85 -0.50
N LYS A 8 -2.38 -5.79 0.11
CA LYS A 8 -3.13 -6.86 -0.56
C LYS A 8 -4.56 -6.85 -0.06
N TYR A 9 -5.51 -7.11 -0.94
CA TYR A 9 -6.90 -7.24 -0.56
C TYR A 9 -7.60 -8.34 -1.35
N ASP A 10 -8.02 -9.39 -0.66
CA ASP A 10 -8.91 -10.42 -1.19
C ASP A 10 -10.34 -10.17 -0.68
N ARG A 11 -11.19 -9.57 -1.52
CA ARG A 11 -12.58 -9.24 -1.19
C ARG A 11 -13.43 -10.44 -0.76
N SER A 12 -13.02 -11.66 -1.11
CA SER A 12 -13.77 -12.87 -0.74
C SER A 12 -13.43 -13.40 0.66
N LYS A 13 -12.32 -12.93 1.26
CA LYS A 13 -11.77 -13.47 2.51
C LYS A 13 -11.45 -12.41 3.56
N ASP A 14 -11.09 -11.22 3.12
CA ASP A 14 -10.59 -10.16 3.99
C ASP A 14 -11.69 -9.14 4.27
N ALA A 15 -11.82 -8.71 5.52
CA ALA A 15 -12.74 -7.62 5.89
C ALA A 15 -12.16 -6.26 5.44
N ALA A 16 -10.83 -6.12 5.45
CA ALA A 16 -10.11 -4.94 5.00
C ALA A 16 -8.76 -5.32 4.37
N PRO A 17 -8.15 -4.43 3.57
CA PRO A 17 -6.82 -4.65 3.01
C PRO A 17 -5.77 -4.91 4.09
N LYS A 18 -4.76 -5.71 3.76
CA LYS A 18 -3.66 -6.10 4.64
C LYS A 18 -2.34 -5.49 4.19
N VAL A 19 -1.51 -5.08 5.13
CA VAL A 19 -0.11 -4.72 4.83
C VAL A 19 0.71 -6.00 4.73
N VAL A 20 1.12 -6.37 3.52
CA VAL A 20 1.86 -7.62 3.26
C VAL A 20 3.36 -7.43 3.13
N ALA A 21 3.81 -6.19 2.91
CA ALA A 21 5.22 -5.82 2.99
C ALA A 21 5.35 -4.40 3.52
N LYS A 22 6.39 -4.13 4.31
CA LYS A 22 6.80 -2.77 4.68
C LYS A 22 8.30 -2.72 4.94
N GLY A 23 8.91 -1.57 4.69
CA GLY A 23 10.36 -1.44 4.82
C GLY A 23 10.82 0.02 4.83
N LYS A 24 12.09 0.21 5.20
CA LYS A 24 12.79 1.49 5.18
C LYS A 24 14.18 1.31 4.55
N GLY A 25 14.72 2.37 3.95
CA GLY A 25 16.01 2.32 3.27
C GLY A 25 16.04 1.23 2.19
N GLN A 26 17.04 0.34 2.25
CA GLN A 26 17.23 -0.72 1.25
C GLN A 26 16.02 -1.64 1.09
N SER A 27 15.33 -1.99 2.19
CA SER A 27 14.12 -2.82 2.10
C SER A 27 12.99 -2.11 1.37
N ALA A 28 12.85 -0.79 1.54
CA ALA A 28 11.85 0.00 0.82
C ALA A 28 12.15 0.04 -0.69
N GLU A 29 13.42 0.21 -1.05
CA GLU A 29 13.88 0.18 -2.45
C GLU A 29 13.60 -1.17 -3.10
N ASN A 30 13.85 -2.28 -2.38
CA ASN A 30 13.57 -3.62 -2.88
C ASN A 30 12.06 -3.86 -3.10
N ILE A 31 11.21 -3.39 -2.18
CA ILE A 31 9.74 -3.47 -2.33
C ILE A 31 9.30 -2.72 -3.60
N ILE A 32 9.80 -1.50 -3.80
CA ILE A 32 9.49 -0.67 -4.98
C ILE A 32 9.97 -1.35 -6.26
N LYS A 33 11.19 -1.89 -6.27
CA LYS A 33 11.75 -2.60 -7.42
C LYS A 33 10.90 -3.81 -7.81
N ILE A 34 10.48 -4.61 -6.84
CA ILE A 34 9.59 -5.76 -7.08
C ILE A 34 8.24 -5.29 -7.62
N ALA A 35 7.65 -4.25 -7.05
CA ALA A 35 6.40 -3.68 -7.54
C ALA A 35 6.51 -3.23 -9.01
N GLN A 36 7.60 -2.57 -9.39
CA GLN A 36 7.87 -2.16 -10.77
C GLN A 36 8.01 -3.38 -11.72
N LEU A 37 8.75 -4.41 -11.31
CA LEU A 37 8.93 -5.64 -12.10
C LEU A 37 7.62 -6.37 -12.38
N HIS A 38 6.67 -6.30 -11.46
CA HIS A 38 5.34 -6.90 -11.60
C HIS A 38 4.27 -5.91 -12.10
N HIS A 39 4.67 -4.72 -12.56
CA HIS A 39 3.77 -3.67 -13.05
C HIS A 39 2.66 -3.29 -12.07
N LEU A 40 2.95 -3.36 -10.76
CA LEU A 40 2.02 -2.93 -9.73
C LEU A 40 1.99 -1.39 -9.66
N PRO A 41 0.82 -0.77 -9.47
CA PRO A 41 0.72 0.67 -9.27
C PRO A 41 1.49 1.14 -8.03
N ILE A 42 2.23 2.25 -8.16
CA ILE A 42 3.01 2.85 -7.07
C ILE A 42 2.55 4.29 -6.89
N LYS A 43 2.09 4.62 -5.69
CA LYS A 43 1.77 6.00 -5.27
C LYS A 43 2.86 6.49 -4.32
N GLU A 44 3.50 7.59 -4.69
CA GLU A 44 4.43 8.30 -3.81
C GLU A 44 3.65 9.35 -3.01
N ASP A 45 3.58 9.14 -1.70
CA ASP A 45 2.82 9.98 -0.79
C ASP A 45 3.37 9.85 0.64
N ALA A 46 3.91 10.94 1.17
CA ALA A 46 4.62 10.96 2.45
C ALA A 46 3.68 10.78 3.66
N ASP A 47 2.46 11.32 3.58
CA ASP A 47 1.49 11.23 4.67
C ASP A 47 0.91 9.82 4.74
N LEU A 48 0.54 9.28 3.57
CA LEU A 48 0.00 7.94 3.46
C LEU A 48 1.00 6.88 3.91
N ILE A 49 2.27 6.98 3.52
CA ILE A 49 3.28 6.00 3.95
C ILE A 49 3.53 6.06 5.45
N GLU A 50 3.46 7.24 6.09
CA GLU A 50 3.63 7.36 7.53
C GLU A 50 2.50 6.66 8.29
N LEU A 51 1.26 6.80 7.80
CA LEU A 51 0.10 6.11 8.36
C LEU A 51 0.18 4.59 8.16
N LEU A 52 0.42 4.13 6.93
CA LEU A 52 0.45 2.70 6.61
C LEU A 52 1.65 1.98 7.24
N SER A 53 2.77 2.67 7.47
CA SER A 53 3.94 2.08 8.14
C SER A 53 3.66 1.64 9.59
N LYS A 54 2.65 2.24 10.23
CA LYS A 54 2.21 1.92 11.60
C LYS A 54 1.41 0.63 11.68
N VAL A 55 0.83 0.16 10.57
CA VAL A 55 0.06 -1.09 10.54
C VAL A 55 0.99 -2.28 10.68
N GLU A 56 0.61 -3.24 11.51
CA GLU A 56 1.37 -4.49 11.70
C GLU A 56 1.43 -5.31 10.40
N LEU A 57 2.55 -6.01 10.21
CA LEU A 57 2.75 -6.83 9.03
C LEU A 57 1.76 -8.02 9.04
N ASN A 58 1.17 -8.32 7.89
CA ASN A 58 0.16 -9.34 7.67
C ASN A 58 -1.14 -9.15 8.48
N LYS A 59 -1.37 -7.95 9.01
CA LYS A 59 -2.63 -7.57 9.65
C LYS A 59 -3.46 -6.69 8.73
N GLU A 60 -4.77 -6.74 8.96
CA GLU A 60 -5.73 -5.85 8.33
C GLU A 60 -5.48 -4.41 8.79
N VAL A 61 -5.68 -3.47 7.87
CA VAL A 61 -5.62 -2.05 8.19
C VAL A 61 -6.74 -1.73 9.19
N PRO A 62 -6.46 -1.06 10.33
CA PRO A 62 -7.49 -0.71 11.29
C PRO A 62 -8.44 0.35 10.74
N GLU A 63 -9.67 0.39 11.27
CA GLU A 63 -10.72 1.33 10.84
C GLU A 63 -10.28 2.80 10.83
N ALA A 64 -9.47 3.19 11.82
CA ALA A 64 -8.90 4.54 11.93
C ALA A 64 -8.08 4.98 10.69
N LEU A 65 -7.62 4.02 9.88
CA LEU A 65 -6.83 4.25 8.67
C LEU A 65 -7.60 3.95 7.38
N TYR A 66 -8.92 3.72 7.43
CA TYR A 66 -9.72 3.46 6.24
C TYR A 66 -9.72 4.62 5.25
N LYS A 67 -9.63 5.87 5.73
CA LYS A 67 -9.51 7.04 4.85
C LYS A 67 -8.24 6.99 3.99
N ALA A 68 -7.12 6.60 4.59
CA ALA A 68 -5.85 6.42 3.89
C ALA A 68 -5.94 5.31 2.83
N VAL A 69 -6.61 4.20 3.14
CA VAL A 69 -6.84 3.11 2.19
C VAL A 69 -7.78 3.51 1.06
N ALA A 70 -8.84 4.28 1.35
CA ALA A 70 -9.75 4.80 0.34
C ALA A 70 -9.01 5.70 -0.67
N GLU A 71 -8.02 6.46 -0.21
CA GLU A 71 -7.16 7.25 -1.09
C GLU A 71 -6.30 6.39 -2.02
N VAL A 72 -5.76 5.26 -1.52
CA VAL A 72 -5.05 4.27 -2.36
C VAL A 72 -5.99 3.72 -3.44
N PHE A 73 -7.22 3.35 -3.08
CA PHE A 73 -8.19 2.86 -4.06
C PHE A 73 -8.59 3.92 -5.08
N SER A 74 -8.77 5.18 -4.65
CA SER A 74 -9.03 6.31 -5.54
C SER A 74 -7.88 6.50 -6.55
N PHE A 75 -6.63 6.39 -6.09
CA PHE A 75 -5.47 6.41 -6.97
C PHE A 75 -5.48 5.26 -7.97
N ILE A 76 -5.70 4.02 -7.51
CA ILE A 76 -5.78 2.84 -8.39
C ILE A 76 -6.83 3.07 -9.47
N TYR A 77 -8.05 3.49 -9.08
CA TYR A 77 -9.11 3.79 -10.04
C TYR A 77 -8.70 4.84 -11.06
N LYS A 78 -8.06 5.93 -10.64
CA LYS A 78 -7.60 6.99 -11.58
C LYS A 78 -6.56 6.50 -12.59
N VAL A 79 -5.68 5.57 -12.20
CA VAL A 79 -4.62 5.08 -13.09
C VAL A 79 -5.06 3.90 -13.95
N THR A 80 -6.04 3.10 -13.49
CA THR A 80 -6.58 1.96 -14.26
C THR A 80 -7.74 2.35 -15.17
N ASN A 81 -8.49 3.40 -14.82
CA ASN A 81 -9.72 3.79 -15.52
C ASN A 81 -9.52 4.96 -16.49
N LYS A 82 -8.26 5.34 -16.78
CA LYS A 82 -7.89 6.20 -17.91
C LYS A 82 -8.00 5.37 -19.19
N HIS A 83 -9.20 5.32 -19.74
CA HIS A 83 -9.45 5.13 -21.16
C HIS A 83 -9.55 6.50 -21.83
#